data_AF-A0A496Z0J6-F1
#
_entry.id   AF-A0A496Z0J6-F1
#
_cell.length_a   1.000
_cell.length_b   1.000
_cell.length_c   1.000
_cell.angle_alpha   90.00
_cell.angle_beta   90.00
_cell.angle_gamma   90.00
#
_symmetry.space_group_name_H-M   'P 1'
#
loop_
_entity.id
_entity.type
_entity.pdbx_description
1 polymer ?
#
loop_
_entity_poly.entity_id
_entity_poly.type
_entity_poly.pdbx_seq_one_letter_code
_entity_poly.pdbx_strand_id
1 'polypeptide(L)'
;MRVTSVKYHSSGKTYRLENGVKLDAHRFCCLGPGDDLVIKGKNLAHVKCINGCAVVLPAYSAQDYLHVGARTVPLTIKEPVSEEELAGYHKLEEYHYRGKVLHGRRVPLVVASNDPLLPHVLGYIELATAFIMNRPRAVLFDHPFDDGKGNISWQSWKKDTMRRYTNIVVRIARCVVSPEFRGLGIARILVKHAIAFANNHWHVAKLKPLFLEITADMLRYVPFVESAGMHYIGETEGNLKRVKKDMNHILANFDRVKNGEILDEQSAGIVDLQVHYATCLKKIETDQGISRDDLLKLLMQAPQKLSDEKWALLHHIFRLPKPTFIIGLTAKAEKFIRKRKRQLNLPDRYPAHRPINLGSKLSKQIAIRDCSLHLDSSLVRTRNTRKVQQAFGVNRDMLRTTLFSNLSFDIHPGDIVLLCGPDSQALSARCSHCDSFG
;
A
#
# COMPACT_ATOMS: atom_id res chain seq x y z
N MET A 1 12.16 12.40 30.38
CA MET A 1 10.86 12.49 31.07
C MET A 1 9.97 11.40 30.52
N ARG A 2 9.37 10.57 31.37
CA ARG A 2 8.49 9.48 30.88
C ARG A 2 7.09 9.98 30.63
N VAL A 3 6.47 9.52 29.54
CA VAL A 3 5.05 9.78 29.25
C VAL A 3 4.19 8.90 30.14
N THR A 4 3.25 9.50 30.87
CA THR A 4 2.38 8.79 31.80
C THR A 4 1.00 8.54 31.22
N SER A 5 0.43 9.51 30.51
CA SER A 5 -0.89 9.36 29.87
C SER A 5 -1.05 10.23 28.62
N VAL A 6 -2.06 9.89 27.82
CA VAL A 6 -2.42 10.57 26.57
C VAL A 6 -3.88 10.95 26.61
N LYS A 7 -4.20 12.20 26.27
CA LYS A 7 -5.55 12.68 25.98
C LYS A 7 -5.68 12.97 24.50
N TYR A 8 -6.75 12.47 23.89
CA TYR A 8 -7.02 12.62 22.46
C TYR A 8 -7.98 13.77 22.21
N HIS A 9 -7.71 14.54 21.17
CA HIS A 9 -8.55 15.65 20.68
C HIS A 9 -8.79 15.49 19.17
N SER A 10 -9.73 16.25 18.61
CA SER A 10 -10.03 16.21 17.17
C SER A 10 -8.81 16.60 16.32
N SER A 11 -8.04 17.60 16.73
CA SER A 11 -6.89 18.13 15.99
C SER A 11 -5.53 17.64 16.48
N GLY A 12 -5.46 16.90 17.59
CA GLY A 12 -4.17 16.60 18.23
C GLY A 12 -4.24 15.67 19.44
N LYS A 13 -3.13 15.62 20.17
CA LYS A 13 -2.98 14.84 21.39
C LYS A 13 -2.25 15.67 22.44
N THR A 14 -2.69 15.55 23.69
CA THR A 14 -1.99 16.13 24.84
C THR A 14 -1.43 15.02 25.69
N TYR A 15 -0.13 15.06 25.94
CA TYR A 15 0.61 14.09 26.74
C TYR A 15 0.90 14.65 28.12
N ARG A 16 0.75 13.83 29.15
CA ARG A 16 1.21 14.14 30.51
C ARG A 16 2.55 13.45 30.75
N LEU A 17 3.51 14.19 31.31
CA LEU A 17 4.83 13.69 31.68
C LEU A 17 4.90 13.43 33.19
N GLU A 18 5.85 12.63 33.64
CA GLU A 18 5.97 12.27 35.07
C GLU A 18 6.18 13.48 35.99
N ASN A 19 6.82 14.54 35.48
CA ASN A 19 7.07 15.78 36.22
C ASN A 19 5.86 16.75 36.19
N GLY A 20 4.69 16.29 35.75
CA GLY A 20 3.47 17.09 35.66
C GLY A 20 3.36 18.00 34.43
N VAL A 21 4.44 18.15 33.63
CA VAL A 21 4.42 18.95 32.40
C VAL A 21 3.49 18.32 31.36
N LYS A 22 2.75 19.17 30.65
CA LYS A 22 1.92 18.79 29.51
C LYS A 22 2.64 19.12 28.20
N LEU A 23 2.52 18.23 27.22
CA LEU A 23 3.02 18.45 25.87
C LEU A 23 1.88 18.25 24.88
N ASP A 24 1.59 19.27 24.09
CA ASP A 24 0.68 19.17 22.96
C ASP A 24 1.43 18.76 21.70
N ALA A 25 0.87 17.82 20.95
CA ALA A 25 1.41 17.39 19.66
C ALA A 25 0.30 17.13 18.64
N HIS A 26 0.73 17.05 17.38
CA HIS A 26 -0.13 16.76 16.23
C HIS A 26 -0.80 15.38 16.34
N ARG A 27 -1.90 15.22 15.60
CA ARG A 27 -2.81 14.06 15.67
C ARG A 27 -2.11 12.71 15.51
N PHE A 28 -1.17 12.59 14.57
CA PHE A 28 -0.51 11.32 14.25
C PHE A 28 0.83 11.11 14.96
N CYS A 29 1.13 11.95 15.95
CA CYS A 29 2.35 11.87 16.74
C CYS A 29 2.55 10.45 17.32
N CYS A 30 3.73 9.88 17.06
CA CYS A 30 4.13 8.52 17.42
C CYS A 30 4.50 8.37 18.91
N LEU A 31 3.91 9.14 19.82
CA LEU A 31 4.23 9.07 21.25
C LEU A 31 3.17 8.25 22.00
N GLY A 32 3.58 7.48 23.01
CA GLY A 32 2.68 6.71 23.86
C GLY A 32 3.16 6.58 25.31
N PRO A 33 2.31 6.07 26.23
CA PRO A 33 2.70 5.84 27.61
C PRO A 33 3.94 4.93 27.73
N GLY A 34 4.86 5.30 28.62
CA GLY A 34 6.11 4.58 28.84
C GLY A 34 7.28 4.97 27.92
N ASP A 35 7.05 5.81 26.91
CA ASP A 35 8.12 6.36 26.08
C ASP A 35 8.94 7.39 26.86
N ASP A 36 10.26 7.37 26.66
CA ASP A 36 11.21 8.27 27.33
C ASP A 36 11.49 9.48 26.42
N LEU A 37 10.87 10.61 26.74
CA LEU A 37 10.91 11.84 25.97
C LEU A 37 12.02 12.79 26.44
N VAL A 38 12.65 13.47 25.49
CA VAL A 38 13.58 14.57 25.71
C VAL A 38 13.09 15.81 24.96
N ILE A 39 12.79 16.86 25.71
CA ILE A 39 12.36 18.16 25.18
C ILE A 39 13.58 19.09 25.21
N LYS A 40 13.95 19.63 24.05
CA LYS A 40 15.07 20.57 23.90
C LYS A 40 14.61 22.01 23.65
N GLY A 41 13.33 22.23 23.36
CA GLY A 41 12.75 23.54 23.12
C GLY A 41 11.26 23.46 22.79
N LYS A 42 10.64 24.60 22.50
CA LYS A 42 9.18 24.74 22.33
C LYS A 42 8.57 23.84 21.24
N ASN A 43 9.33 23.51 20.19
CA ASN A 43 8.89 22.63 19.10
C ASN A 43 9.99 21.62 18.70
N LEU A 44 10.78 21.19 19.69
CA LEU A 44 11.90 20.30 19.46
C LEU A 44 11.91 19.20 20.53
N ALA A 45 11.38 18.04 20.16
CA ALA A 45 11.28 16.90 21.05
C ALA A 45 11.62 15.59 20.33
N HIS A 46 12.30 14.70 21.04
CA HIS A 46 12.64 13.36 20.54
C HIS A 46 12.44 12.30 21.63
N VAL A 47 12.12 11.08 21.20
CA VAL A 47 12.06 9.91 22.07
C VAL A 47 13.37 9.15 21.98
N LYS A 48 13.89 8.74 23.14
CA LYS A 48 15.01 7.81 23.24
C LYS A 48 14.50 6.38 23.01
N CYS A 49 14.99 5.76 21.94
CA CYS A 49 14.81 4.36 21.65
C CYS A 49 16.10 3.59 21.96
N ILE A 50 15.99 2.28 22.09
CA ILE A 50 17.11 1.38 22.37
C ILE A 50 18.18 1.47 21.25
N ASN A 51 17.77 1.67 20.00
CA ASN A 51 18.64 1.71 18.82
C ASN A 51 18.81 3.10 18.18
N GLY A 52 18.39 4.18 18.86
CA GLY A 52 18.56 5.56 18.41
C GLY A 52 17.54 6.56 18.96
N CYS A 53 17.39 7.71 18.33
CA CYS A 53 16.36 8.70 18.68
C CYS A 53 15.35 8.89 17.55
N ALA A 54 14.07 9.03 17.89
CA ALA A 54 12.99 9.34 16.95
C ALA A 54 12.45 10.75 17.22
N VAL A 55 12.25 11.53 16.17
CA VAL A 55 11.70 12.89 16.23
C VAL A 55 10.21 12.80 16.53
N VAL A 56 9.77 13.56 17.53
CA VAL A 56 8.37 13.67 17.94
C VAL A 56 7.81 15.04 17.58
N LEU A 57 8.63 16.09 17.71
CA LEU A 57 8.31 17.44 17.26
C LEU A 57 9.52 18.02 16.52
N PRO A 58 9.30 18.70 15.38
CA PRO A 58 8.00 19.00 14.75
C PRO A 58 7.34 17.77 14.09
N ALA A 59 6.10 17.93 13.62
CA ALA A 59 5.47 16.98 12.69
C ALA A 59 6.28 16.90 11.40
N TYR A 60 6.28 15.75 10.73
CA TYR A 60 7.01 15.62 9.47
C TYR A 60 6.43 16.54 8.39
N SER A 61 7.33 17.29 7.74
CA SER A 61 7.02 18.12 6.58
C SER A 61 8.28 18.27 5.73
N ALA A 62 8.17 18.06 4.43
CA ALA A 62 9.25 18.21 3.48
C ALA A 62 8.73 18.71 2.14
N GLN A 63 9.53 19.51 1.44
CA GLN A 63 9.26 19.93 0.06
C GLN A 63 9.85 18.91 -0.92
N ASP A 64 9.14 18.65 -2.00
CA ASP A 64 9.64 17.94 -3.18
C ASP A 64 8.95 18.52 -4.43
N TYR A 65 9.33 18.05 -5.60
CA TYR A 65 8.83 18.59 -6.87
C TYR A 65 8.29 17.49 -7.77
N LEU A 66 7.18 17.80 -8.44
CA LEU A 66 6.62 16.99 -9.51
C LEU A 66 6.96 17.62 -10.86
N HIS A 67 7.74 16.89 -11.65
CA HIS A 67 8.11 17.32 -13.00
C HIS A 67 7.18 16.68 -14.02
N VAL A 68 6.46 17.51 -14.78
CA VAL A 68 5.55 17.09 -15.87
C VAL A 68 5.88 17.89 -17.12
N GLY A 69 6.64 17.27 -18.04
CA GLY A 69 7.17 17.98 -19.21
C GLY A 69 8.05 19.16 -18.77
N ALA A 70 7.73 20.36 -19.27
CA ALA A 70 8.41 21.60 -18.88
C ALA A 70 7.89 22.21 -17.56
N ARG A 71 6.79 21.72 -16.98
CA ARG A 71 6.23 22.25 -15.73
C ARG A 71 6.83 21.55 -14.53
N THR A 72 7.15 22.34 -13.51
CA THR A 72 7.56 21.86 -12.19
C THR A 72 6.55 22.34 -11.17
N VAL A 73 5.82 21.39 -10.57
CA VAL A 73 4.81 21.67 -9.54
C VAL A 73 5.43 21.44 -8.17
N PRO A 74 5.49 22.46 -7.29
CA PRO A 74 5.98 22.28 -5.92
C PRO A 74 4.98 21.47 -5.11
N LEU A 75 5.49 20.48 -4.38
CA LEU A 75 4.69 19.60 -3.53
C LEU A 75 5.20 19.65 -2.10
N THR A 76 4.28 19.65 -1.14
CA THR A 76 4.61 19.47 0.28
C THR A 76 4.16 18.10 0.73
N ILE A 77 5.09 17.27 1.20
CA ILE A 77 4.79 15.96 1.78
C ILE A 77 4.86 16.06 3.29
N LYS A 78 3.74 15.85 3.96
CA LYS A 78 3.61 16.11 5.39
C LYS A 78 2.59 15.22 6.08
N GLU A 79 2.67 15.16 7.40
CA GLU A 79 1.55 14.68 8.20
C GLU A 79 0.38 15.67 8.10
N PRO A 80 -0.87 15.20 7.93
CA PRO A 80 -2.02 16.08 7.86
C PRO A 80 -2.31 16.69 9.24
N VAL A 81 -2.33 18.02 9.29
CA VAL A 81 -2.52 18.83 10.50
C VAL A 81 -3.72 19.77 10.40
N SER A 82 -4.11 20.20 9.19
CA SER A 82 -5.30 21.02 8.98
C SER A 82 -6.55 20.16 8.74
N GLU A 83 -7.72 20.74 8.96
CA GLU A 83 -9.00 20.07 8.66
C GLU A 83 -9.17 19.81 7.17
N GLU A 84 -8.69 20.70 6.31
CA GLU A 84 -8.71 20.54 4.85
C GLU A 84 -7.83 19.37 4.39
N GLU A 85 -6.62 19.23 4.94
CA GLU A 85 -5.73 18.10 4.65
C GLU A 85 -6.34 16.77 5.12
N LEU A 86 -6.99 16.77 6.28
CA LEU A 86 -7.70 15.61 6.81
C LEU A 86 -8.91 15.24 5.95
N ALA A 87 -9.68 16.23 5.50
CA ALA A 87 -10.81 16.02 4.60
C ALA A 87 -10.34 15.44 3.25
N GLY A 88 -9.25 15.99 2.68
CA GLY A 88 -8.64 15.46 1.46
C GLY A 88 -8.12 14.03 1.63
N TYR A 89 -7.48 13.72 2.75
CA TYR A 89 -7.07 12.36 3.11
C TYR A 89 -8.28 11.40 3.17
N HIS A 90 -9.34 11.76 3.90
CA HIS A 90 -10.52 10.91 4.05
C HIS A 90 -11.27 10.71 2.72
N LYS A 91 -11.37 11.74 1.88
CA LYS A 91 -11.91 11.62 0.52
C LYS A 91 -11.11 10.60 -0.30
N LEU A 92 -9.78 10.60 -0.18
CA LEU A 92 -8.94 9.63 -0.89
C LEU A 92 -9.03 8.21 -0.31
N GLU A 93 -9.41 8.03 0.97
CA GLU A 93 -9.64 6.70 1.54
C GLU A 93 -10.77 5.96 0.82
N GLU A 94 -11.77 6.66 0.27
CA GLU A 94 -12.87 6.07 -0.49
C GLU A 94 -12.40 5.31 -1.75
N TYR A 95 -11.30 5.75 -2.36
CA TYR A 95 -10.70 5.04 -3.50
C TYR A 95 -9.97 3.75 -3.11
N HIS A 96 -9.85 3.45 -1.82
CA HIS A 96 -9.21 2.22 -1.34
C HIS A 96 -10.24 1.09 -1.17
N TYR A 97 -10.26 0.16 -2.13
CA TYR A 97 -11.15 -1.01 -2.27
C TYR A 97 -11.25 -1.99 -1.07
N ARG A 98 -10.52 -1.76 0.02
CA ARG A 98 -10.63 -2.54 1.27
C ARG A 98 -10.83 -1.58 2.43
N GLY A 99 -12.07 -1.25 2.73
CA GLY A 99 -12.51 -0.47 3.90
C GLY A 99 -12.27 -1.17 5.25
N LYS A 100 -11.26 -2.04 5.36
CA LYS A 100 -10.91 -2.70 6.61
C LYS A 100 -10.19 -1.73 7.53
N VAL A 101 -10.63 -1.70 8.79
CA VAL A 101 -9.93 -1.01 9.87
C VAL A 101 -8.51 -1.55 9.97
N LEU A 102 -7.53 -0.65 9.90
CA LEU A 102 -6.13 -1.01 10.11
C LEU A 102 -5.86 -1.04 11.62
N HIS A 103 -5.23 -2.11 12.08
CA HIS A 103 -4.88 -2.29 13.49
C HIS A 103 -3.45 -1.79 13.79
N GLY A 104 -3.23 -1.40 15.05
CA GLY A 104 -1.94 -0.94 15.56
C GLY A 104 -1.69 0.55 15.33
N ARG A 105 -0.42 0.97 15.46
CA ARG A 105 -0.02 2.38 15.23
C ARG A 105 -0.10 2.69 13.74
N ARG A 106 -0.61 3.87 13.40
CA ARG A 106 -0.81 4.34 12.02
C ARG A 106 -0.45 5.81 11.88
N VAL A 107 0.23 6.15 10.79
CA VAL A 107 0.53 7.53 10.42
C VAL A 107 0.35 7.70 8.92
N PRO A 108 -0.60 8.54 8.46
CA PRO A 108 -0.68 8.98 7.09
C PRO A 108 0.29 10.13 6.82
N LEU A 109 0.90 10.13 5.63
CA LEU A 109 1.52 11.30 5.02
C LEU A 109 0.72 11.65 3.76
N VAL A 110 0.42 12.92 3.58
CA VAL A 110 -0.29 13.45 2.42
C VAL A 110 0.68 14.19 1.49
N VAL A 111 0.38 14.18 0.20
CA VAL A 111 0.99 15.11 -0.77
C VAL A 111 0.04 16.28 -0.95
N ALA A 112 0.45 17.43 -0.43
CA ALA A 112 -0.27 18.69 -0.57
C ALA A 112 0.28 19.53 -1.73
N SER A 113 -0.62 20.20 -2.45
CA SER A 113 -0.32 21.18 -3.49
C SER A 113 -0.95 22.52 -3.12
N ASN A 114 -0.23 23.60 -3.39
CA ASN A 114 -0.73 24.96 -3.29
C ASN A 114 -1.08 25.55 -4.67
N ASP A 115 -1.02 24.74 -5.73
CA ASP A 115 -1.43 25.15 -7.07
C ASP A 115 -2.95 25.34 -7.11
N PRO A 116 -3.48 26.53 -7.45
CA PRO A 116 -4.91 26.82 -7.46
C PRO A 116 -5.73 25.93 -8.42
N LEU A 117 -5.08 25.32 -9.42
CA LEU A 117 -5.73 24.47 -10.40
C LEU A 117 -5.80 23.00 -9.98
N LEU A 118 -5.16 22.65 -8.85
CA LEU A 118 -5.09 21.28 -8.36
C LEU A 118 -5.85 21.13 -7.04
N PRO A 119 -6.40 19.94 -6.76
CA PRO A 119 -6.90 19.63 -5.42
C PRO A 119 -5.79 19.83 -4.38
N HIS A 120 -6.15 20.29 -3.18
CA HIS A 120 -5.17 20.52 -2.13
C HIS A 120 -4.40 19.25 -1.77
N VAL A 121 -5.05 18.09 -1.73
CA VAL A 121 -4.40 16.79 -1.49
C VAL A 121 -4.46 15.91 -2.74
N LEU A 122 -3.29 15.54 -3.28
CA LEU A 122 -3.16 14.76 -4.52
C LEU A 122 -3.04 13.24 -4.28
N GLY A 123 -2.64 12.85 -3.07
CA GLY A 123 -2.37 11.46 -2.71
C GLY A 123 -1.96 11.33 -1.25
N TYR A 124 -1.96 10.09 -0.74
CA TYR A 124 -1.46 9.77 0.59
C TYR A 124 -0.75 8.41 0.64
N ILE A 125 0.10 8.25 1.65
CA ILE A 125 0.71 6.97 2.04
C ILE A 125 0.53 6.76 3.53
N GLU A 126 0.02 5.60 3.93
CA GLU A 126 -0.25 5.28 5.33
C GLU A 126 0.74 4.22 5.81
N LEU A 127 1.60 4.60 6.77
CA LEU A 127 2.47 3.67 7.48
C LEU A 127 1.72 3.06 8.66
N ALA A 128 1.93 1.77 8.89
CA ALA A 128 1.37 1.04 10.01
C ALA A 128 2.39 0.07 10.62
N THR A 129 2.14 -0.39 11.84
CA THR A 129 2.86 -1.52 12.42
C THR A 129 2.81 -2.73 11.49
N ALA A 130 3.93 -3.42 11.34
CA ALA A 130 4.00 -4.64 10.54
C ALA A 130 3.17 -5.75 11.20
N PHE A 131 2.60 -6.62 10.36
CA PHE A 131 2.02 -7.86 10.87
C PHE A 131 3.11 -8.77 11.41
N ILE A 132 2.83 -9.53 12.46
CA ILE A 132 3.76 -10.53 13.00
C ILE A 132 4.14 -11.56 11.92
N MET A 133 3.13 -12.06 11.19
CA MET A 133 3.33 -13.07 10.16
C MET A 133 3.42 -12.46 8.76
N ASN A 134 4.58 -12.61 8.13
CA ASN A 134 4.82 -12.33 6.71
C ASN A 134 5.88 -13.33 6.22
N ARG A 135 5.47 -14.28 5.37
CA ARG A 135 6.35 -15.40 4.97
C ARG A 135 7.58 -14.94 4.16
N PRO A 136 7.46 -14.11 3.11
CA PRO A 136 8.62 -13.53 2.42
C PRO A 136 9.64 -12.91 3.38
N ARG A 137 9.17 -12.10 4.34
CA ARG A 137 10.03 -11.51 5.36
C ARG A 137 10.68 -12.57 6.26
N ALA A 138 9.91 -13.54 6.74
CA ALA A 138 10.43 -14.59 7.60
C ALA A 138 11.56 -15.38 6.92
N VAL A 139 11.39 -15.76 5.65
CA VAL A 139 12.43 -16.45 4.86
C VAL A 139 13.66 -15.57 4.65
N LEU A 140 13.47 -14.28 4.36
CA LEU A 140 14.57 -13.33 4.22
C LEU A 140 15.37 -13.18 5.53
N PHE A 141 14.66 -13.02 6.65
CA PHE A 141 15.22 -12.73 7.96
C PHE A 141 15.79 -13.95 8.67
N ASP A 142 15.47 -15.17 8.23
CA ASP A 142 15.97 -16.41 8.81
C ASP A 142 17.45 -16.67 8.46
N HIS A 143 18.29 -15.78 8.98
CA HIS A 143 19.74 -15.76 8.86
C HIS A 143 20.29 -14.78 9.91
N PRO A 144 21.52 -14.97 10.40
CA PRO A 144 22.13 -14.05 11.35
C PRO A 144 22.14 -12.60 10.87
N PHE A 145 21.77 -11.69 11.77
CA PHE A 145 21.76 -10.24 11.59
C PHE A 145 22.30 -9.53 12.84
N ASP A 146 22.98 -8.41 12.61
CA ASP A 146 23.45 -7.49 13.64
C ASP A 146 23.31 -6.05 13.14
N ASP A 147 22.76 -5.17 13.97
CA ASP A 147 22.51 -3.76 13.63
C ASP A 147 23.77 -2.87 13.69
N GLY A 148 24.91 -3.42 14.11
CA GLY A 148 26.18 -2.74 14.27
C GLY A 148 26.27 -1.85 15.51
N LYS A 149 25.21 -1.77 16.32
CA LYS A 149 25.17 -0.97 17.55
C LYS A 149 25.10 -1.83 18.81
N GLY A 150 25.07 -3.17 18.65
CA GLY A 150 25.00 -4.14 19.74
C GLY A 150 23.64 -4.24 20.43
N ASN A 151 22.63 -3.54 19.93
CA ASN A 151 21.32 -3.44 20.59
C ASN A 151 20.29 -4.40 19.97
N ILE A 152 20.41 -4.68 18.68
CA ILE A 152 19.49 -5.54 17.94
C ILE A 152 20.31 -6.52 17.10
N SER A 153 20.17 -7.80 17.44
CA SER A 153 20.77 -8.90 16.68
C SER A 153 19.94 -10.17 16.86
N TRP A 154 20.09 -11.09 15.91
CA TRP A 154 19.49 -12.42 16.00
C TRP A 154 20.30 -13.41 15.16
N GLN A 155 20.17 -14.71 15.47
CA GLN A 155 20.77 -15.80 14.70
C GLN A 155 19.80 -16.44 13.70
N SER A 156 18.51 -16.53 14.08
CA SER A 156 17.43 -17.05 13.24
C SER A 156 16.12 -16.33 13.54
N TRP A 157 15.20 -16.32 12.58
CA TRP A 157 13.93 -15.58 12.67
C TRP A 157 12.77 -16.48 13.13
N LYS A 158 12.89 -16.97 14.37
CA LYS A 158 11.91 -17.85 15.02
C LYS A 158 10.90 -17.07 15.86
N LYS A 159 9.96 -17.80 16.50
CA LYS A 159 8.83 -17.24 17.27
C LYS A 159 9.25 -16.19 18.30
N ASP A 160 10.29 -16.45 19.08
CA ASP A 160 10.74 -15.54 20.14
C ASP A 160 11.42 -14.28 19.59
N THR A 161 12.32 -14.45 18.61
CA THR A 161 12.94 -13.35 17.86
C THR A 161 11.87 -12.45 17.24
N MET A 162 10.89 -13.06 16.56
CA MET A 162 9.80 -12.35 15.91
C MET A 162 8.97 -11.58 16.92
N ARG A 163 8.57 -12.18 18.05
CA ARG A 163 7.82 -11.48 19.11
C ARG A 163 8.59 -10.28 19.67
N ARG A 164 9.91 -10.45 19.89
CA ARG A 164 10.78 -9.39 20.42
C ARG A 164 11.00 -8.24 19.43
N TYR A 165 11.18 -8.56 18.16
CA TYR A 165 11.66 -7.62 17.15
C TYR A 165 10.66 -7.29 16.04
N THR A 166 9.38 -7.67 16.11
CA THR A 166 8.38 -7.30 15.08
C THR A 166 8.36 -5.77 14.82
N ASN A 167 8.53 -4.96 15.86
CA ASN A 167 8.48 -3.50 15.78
C ASN A 167 9.71 -2.85 15.12
N ILE A 168 10.74 -3.62 14.75
CA ILE A 168 11.84 -3.12 13.91
C ILE A 168 11.41 -3.01 12.43
N VAL A 169 10.20 -3.48 12.10
CA VAL A 169 9.64 -3.43 10.76
C VAL A 169 8.40 -2.54 10.78
N VAL A 170 8.38 -1.55 9.90
CA VAL A 170 7.20 -0.75 9.60
C VAL A 170 6.67 -1.16 8.22
N ARG A 171 5.36 -1.04 8.02
CA ARG A 171 4.69 -1.45 6.79
C ARG A 171 4.00 -0.24 6.14
N ILE A 172 4.16 -0.07 4.84
CA ILE A 172 3.24 0.75 4.04
C ILE A 172 1.95 -0.04 3.92
N ALA A 173 0.92 0.38 4.67
CA ALA A 173 -0.37 -0.27 4.69
C ALA A 173 -1.23 0.12 3.48
N ARG A 174 -1.14 1.39 3.07
CA ARG A 174 -1.86 1.96 1.94
C ARG A 174 -1.00 2.98 1.23
N CYS A 175 -1.16 3.08 -0.08
CA CYS A 175 -0.61 4.15 -0.90
C CYS A 175 -1.63 4.44 -1.99
N VAL A 176 -2.19 5.64 -1.99
CA VAL A 176 -3.25 6.04 -2.90
C VAL A 176 -2.87 7.37 -3.52
N VAL A 177 -3.01 7.44 -4.84
CA VAL A 177 -2.90 8.67 -5.61
C VAL A 177 -4.24 8.86 -6.32
N SER A 178 -4.74 10.11 -6.33
CA SER A 178 -5.97 10.45 -7.03
C SER A 178 -5.92 9.92 -8.46
N PRO A 179 -6.98 9.30 -9.00
CA PRO A 179 -6.99 8.70 -10.34
C PRO A 179 -6.36 9.58 -11.42
N GLU A 180 -6.65 10.88 -11.38
CA GLU A 180 -6.24 11.92 -12.34
C GLU A 180 -4.72 12.16 -12.34
N PHE A 181 -4.02 11.82 -11.25
CA PHE A 181 -2.58 12.04 -11.09
C PHE A 181 -1.76 10.75 -11.09
N ARG A 182 -2.38 9.61 -11.39
CA ARG A 182 -1.67 8.33 -11.50
C ARG A 182 -0.74 8.35 -12.70
N GLY A 183 0.41 7.69 -12.57
CA GLY A 183 1.44 7.65 -13.62
C GLY A 183 2.39 8.86 -13.63
N LEU A 184 2.07 9.95 -12.93
CA LEU A 184 2.93 11.14 -12.84
C LEU A 184 4.13 10.97 -11.89
N GLY A 185 4.22 9.86 -11.15
CA GLY A 185 5.33 9.60 -10.24
C GLY A 185 5.10 10.06 -8.79
N ILE A 186 3.93 10.58 -8.45
CA ILE A 186 3.56 10.95 -7.06
C ILE A 186 3.73 9.77 -6.08
N ALA A 187 3.37 8.55 -6.50
CA ALA A 187 3.54 7.35 -5.66
C ALA A 187 5.02 7.08 -5.31
N ARG A 188 5.96 7.35 -6.22
CA ARG A 188 7.40 7.23 -5.96
C ARG A 188 7.84 8.26 -4.92
N ILE A 189 7.39 9.51 -5.06
CA ILE A 189 7.66 10.60 -4.11
C ILE A 189 7.13 10.21 -2.72
N LEU A 190 5.88 9.77 -2.62
CA LEU A 190 5.28 9.29 -1.37
C LEU A 190 6.13 8.19 -0.69
N VAL A 191 6.62 7.20 -1.44
CA VAL A 191 7.46 6.13 -0.88
C VAL A 191 8.80 6.67 -0.39
N LYS A 192 9.46 7.55 -1.14
CA LYS A 192 10.71 8.23 -0.74
C LYS A 192 10.52 8.95 0.60
N HIS A 193 9.43 9.70 0.76
CA HIS A 193 9.13 10.40 2.01
C HIS A 193 8.70 9.46 3.14
N ALA A 194 8.00 8.35 2.84
CA ALA A 194 7.70 7.32 3.83
C ALA A 194 8.98 6.64 4.37
N ILE A 195 10.00 6.43 3.53
CA ILE A 195 11.31 5.93 3.97
C ILE A 195 11.96 6.94 4.93
N ALA A 196 11.99 8.21 4.56
CA ALA A 196 12.56 9.27 5.40
C ALA A 196 11.80 9.43 6.73
N PHE A 197 10.47 9.39 6.69
CA PHE A 197 9.61 9.44 7.86
C PHE A 197 9.84 8.24 8.78
N ALA A 198 9.82 7.02 8.22
CA ALA A 198 10.09 5.79 8.97
C ALA A 198 11.46 5.84 9.67
N ASN A 199 12.49 6.34 8.99
CA ASN A 199 13.82 6.44 9.57
C ASN A 199 13.91 7.48 10.69
N ASN A 200 13.16 8.58 10.61
CA ASN A 200 13.36 9.73 11.49
C ASN A 200 12.31 9.89 12.59
N HIS A 201 11.04 9.60 12.31
CA HIS A 201 9.89 9.94 13.17
C HIS A 201 9.14 8.71 13.69
N TRP A 202 9.30 7.55 13.04
CA TRP A 202 8.64 6.32 13.49
C TRP A 202 9.43 5.65 14.62
N HIS A 203 8.72 5.29 15.68
CA HIS A 203 9.16 4.30 16.67
C HIS A 203 7.94 3.53 17.17
N VAL A 204 8.14 2.37 17.78
CA VAL A 204 7.13 1.64 18.56
C VAL A 204 7.85 0.85 19.65
N ALA A 205 7.34 0.87 20.88
CA ALA A 205 7.86 0.09 22.00
C ALA A 205 9.39 0.28 22.20
N LYS A 206 9.84 1.54 22.21
CA LYS A 206 11.26 1.94 22.34
C LYS A 206 12.19 1.41 21.22
N LEU A 207 11.65 0.96 20.09
CA LEU A 207 12.42 0.53 18.93
C LEU A 207 12.17 1.47 17.75
N LYS A 208 13.27 1.90 17.11
CA LYS A 208 13.23 2.46 15.76
C LYS A 208 13.20 1.34 14.74
N PRO A 209 12.50 1.54 13.61
CA PRO A 209 12.48 0.57 12.56
C PRO A 209 13.85 0.49 11.90
N LEU A 210 14.26 -0.72 11.54
CA LEU A 210 15.42 -1.01 10.70
C LEU A 210 14.99 -1.31 9.26
N PHE A 211 13.73 -1.66 9.05
CA PHE A 211 13.20 -2.07 7.75
C PHE A 211 11.82 -1.44 7.49
N LEU A 212 11.56 -1.13 6.23
CA LEU A 212 10.24 -0.73 5.73
C LEU A 212 9.78 -1.73 4.67
N GLU A 213 8.58 -2.28 4.83
CA GLU A 213 8.00 -3.26 3.90
C GLU A 213 6.69 -2.79 3.27
N ILE A 214 6.34 -3.38 2.15
CA ILE A 214 5.03 -3.22 1.50
C ILE A 214 4.62 -4.55 0.87
N THR A 215 3.33 -4.87 0.92
CA THR A 215 2.76 -6.04 0.27
C THR A 215 1.41 -5.67 -0.32
N ALA A 216 1.31 -5.66 -1.65
CA ALA A 216 0.11 -5.19 -2.34
C ALA A 216 -0.09 -5.88 -3.69
N ASP A 217 -1.35 -6.11 -4.07
CA ASP A 217 -1.72 -6.77 -5.34
C ASP A 217 -1.29 -5.92 -6.55
N MET A 218 -1.44 -4.60 -6.42
CA MET A 218 -1.12 -3.59 -7.44
C MET A 218 0.35 -3.61 -7.90
N LEU A 219 1.28 -3.99 -7.01
CA LEU A 219 2.71 -4.01 -7.32
C LEU A 219 3.07 -5.10 -8.34
N ARG A 220 2.16 -6.05 -8.60
CA ARG A 220 2.29 -7.02 -9.69
C ARG A 220 2.33 -6.35 -11.07
N TYR A 221 1.66 -5.20 -11.19
CA TYR A 221 1.50 -4.48 -12.45
C TYR A 221 2.36 -3.23 -12.49
N VAL A 222 2.39 -2.49 -11.38
CA VAL A 222 3.13 -1.23 -11.27
C VAL A 222 4.02 -1.31 -10.02
N PRO A 223 5.25 -1.83 -10.12
CA PRO A 223 6.18 -1.93 -9.00
C PRO A 223 6.86 -0.57 -8.71
N PHE A 224 6.07 0.49 -8.50
CA PHE A 224 6.57 1.87 -8.33
C PHE A 224 7.54 2.03 -7.15
N VAL A 225 7.48 1.12 -6.18
CA VAL A 225 8.32 1.09 -4.99
C VAL A 225 9.77 0.71 -5.30
N GLU A 226 10.02 -0.03 -6.38
CA GLU A 226 11.39 -0.36 -6.82
C GLU A 226 12.14 0.89 -7.27
N SER A 227 11.45 1.81 -7.93
CA SER A 227 12.01 3.10 -8.34
C SER A 227 12.33 4.01 -7.15
N ALA A 228 11.82 3.69 -5.95
CA ALA A 228 12.18 4.35 -4.69
C ALA A 228 13.25 3.56 -3.90
N GLY A 229 13.84 2.51 -4.49
CA GLY A 229 14.92 1.72 -3.92
C GLY A 229 14.48 0.48 -3.14
N MET A 230 13.18 0.16 -3.06
CA MET A 230 12.73 -1.05 -2.37
C MET A 230 13.06 -2.31 -3.18
N HIS A 231 13.36 -3.39 -2.48
CA HIS A 231 13.74 -4.66 -3.06
C HIS A 231 12.64 -5.71 -2.98
N TYR A 232 12.36 -6.38 -4.09
CA TYR A 232 11.49 -7.56 -4.10
C TYR A 232 12.07 -8.72 -3.27
N ILE A 233 11.22 -9.36 -2.45
CA ILE A 233 11.63 -10.46 -1.56
C ILE A 233 10.75 -11.72 -1.64
N GLY A 234 9.86 -11.79 -2.62
CA GLY A 234 8.98 -12.95 -2.84
C GLY A 234 7.50 -12.59 -2.80
N GLU A 235 6.66 -13.61 -2.94
CA GLU A 235 5.21 -13.47 -2.86
C GLU A 235 4.65 -14.13 -1.59
N THR A 236 3.57 -13.58 -1.06
CA THR A 236 2.81 -14.25 0.00
C THR A 236 2.19 -15.55 -0.50
N GLU A 237 1.78 -16.45 0.39
CA GLU A 237 1.28 -17.78 -0.02
C GLU A 237 -0.07 -17.76 -0.74
N GLY A 238 -0.80 -16.64 -0.69
CA GLY A 238 -2.21 -16.59 -1.06
C GLY A 238 -3.07 -17.47 -0.14
N ASN A 239 -4.28 -17.82 -0.56
CA ASN A 239 -5.18 -18.69 0.21
C ASN A 239 -5.66 -19.93 -0.53
N LEU A 240 -5.22 -20.18 -1.77
CA LEU A 240 -5.76 -21.26 -2.60
C LEU A 240 -5.66 -22.64 -1.94
N LYS A 241 -4.49 -23.00 -1.39
CA LYS A 241 -4.29 -24.28 -0.68
C LYS A 241 -5.20 -24.41 0.54
N ARG A 242 -5.40 -23.30 1.27
CA ARG A 242 -6.24 -23.24 2.47
C ARG A 242 -7.72 -23.32 2.12
N VAL A 243 -8.17 -22.58 1.12
CA VAL A 243 -9.54 -22.68 0.58
C VAL A 243 -9.79 -24.11 0.12
N LYS A 244 -8.86 -24.74 -0.63
CA LYS A 244 -8.98 -26.14 -1.05
C LYS A 244 -9.20 -27.12 0.12
N LYS A 245 -8.53 -26.88 1.26
CA LYS A 245 -8.60 -27.74 2.46
C LYS A 245 -9.81 -27.42 3.35
N ASP A 246 -10.08 -26.14 3.56
CA ASP A 246 -11.05 -25.65 4.53
C ASP A 246 -12.48 -25.63 3.98
N MET A 247 -12.69 -25.50 2.66
CA MET A 247 -14.04 -25.32 2.09
C MET A 247 -14.95 -26.54 2.25
N ASN A 248 -14.40 -27.75 2.19
CA ASN A 248 -15.17 -28.96 2.50
C ASN A 248 -15.68 -28.95 3.95
N HIS A 249 -14.86 -28.48 4.89
CA HIS A 249 -15.20 -28.43 6.32
C HIS A 249 -16.13 -27.26 6.67
N ILE A 250 -15.89 -26.07 6.08
CA ILE A 250 -16.63 -24.84 6.37
C ILE A 250 -18.04 -24.88 5.81
N LEU A 251 -18.24 -25.44 4.61
CA LEU A 251 -19.57 -25.55 4.02
C LEU A 251 -20.39 -26.68 4.66
N ALA A 252 -19.76 -27.81 5.01
CA ALA A 252 -20.43 -28.90 5.72
C ALA A 252 -20.90 -28.50 7.14
N ASN A 253 -20.22 -27.55 7.78
CA ASN A 253 -20.53 -27.09 9.14
C ASN A 253 -20.98 -25.62 9.20
N PHE A 254 -21.51 -25.09 8.10
CA PHE A 254 -21.82 -23.66 7.96
C PHE A 254 -22.67 -23.10 9.12
N ASP A 255 -23.76 -23.79 9.46
CA ASP A 255 -24.69 -23.33 10.51
C ASP A 255 -24.06 -23.41 11.91
N ARG A 256 -23.25 -24.45 12.16
CA ARG A 256 -22.53 -24.63 13.43
C ARG A 256 -21.40 -23.61 13.60
N VAL A 257 -20.71 -23.22 12.51
CA VAL A 257 -19.70 -22.14 12.51
C VAL A 257 -20.34 -20.78 12.75
N LYS A 258 -21.53 -20.53 12.19
CA LYS A 258 -22.30 -19.30 12.43
C LYS A 258 -22.78 -19.19 13.88
N ASN A 259 -23.16 -20.32 14.49
CA ASN A 259 -23.65 -20.38 15.87
C ASN A 259 -22.55 -20.40 16.94
N GLY A 260 -21.27 -20.38 16.56
CA GLY A 260 -20.16 -20.41 17.52
C GLY A 260 -19.77 -21.79 18.05
N GLU A 261 -20.45 -22.86 17.62
CA GLU A 261 -20.40 -24.19 18.25
C GLU A 261 -19.11 -25.00 17.98
N ILE A 262 -18.29 -24.60 17.00
CA ILE A 262 -17.06 -25.32 16.58
C ILE A 262 -15.79 -24.45 16.78
N LEU A 263 -15.91 -23.31 17.44
CA LEU A 263 -14.85 -22.30 17.44
C LEU A 263 -14.03 -22.32 18.72
N ASP A 264 -12.73 -22.56 18.57
CA ASP A 264 -11.73 -22.33 19.62
C ASP A 264 -11.40 -20.83 19.70
N GLU A 265 -11.68 -20.22 20.85
CA GLU A 265 -11.54 -18.77 21.11
C GLU A 265 -10.12 -18.24 20.84
N GLN A 266 -9.11 -19.11 20.87
CA GLN A 266 -7.71 -18.72 20.62
C GLN A 266 -7.40 -18.35 19.16
N SER A 267 -8.32 -18.57 18.22
CA SER A 267 -8.11 -18.43 16.76
C SER A 267 -8.86 -17.28 16.09
N ALA A 268 -9.32 -16.28 16.85
CA ALA A 268 -10.22 -15.19 16.41
C ALA A 268 -10.03 -14.68 14.95
N GLY A 269 -8.83 -14.28 14.55
CA GLY A 269 -8.61 -13.71 13.20
C GLY A 269 -8.68 -14.71 12.02
N ILE A 270 -8.44 -15.99 12.28
CA ILE A 270 -8.56 -17.08 11.28
C ILE A 270 -10.04 -17.43 11.10
N VAL A 271 -10.79 -17.39 12.19
CA VAL A 271 -12.22 -17.70 12.30
C VAL A 271 -13.06 -16.63 11.61
N ASP A 272 -12.83 -15.34 11.89
CA ASP A 272 -13.53 -14.23 11.23
C ASP A 272 -13.42 -14.32 9.70
N LEU A 273 -12.27 -14.76 9.21
CA LEU A 273 -12.01 -14.91 7.80
C LEU A 273 -12.80 -16.08 7.19
N GLN A 274 -12.92 -17.18 7.93
CA GLN A 274 -13.69 -18.36 7.53
C GLN A 274 -15.18 -18.03 7.49
N VAL A 275 -15.69 -17.33 8.51
CA VAL A 275 -17.07 -16.83 8.56
C VAL A 275 -17.36 -15.89 7.38
N HIS A 276 -16.45 -14.96 7.08
CA HIS A 276 -16.59 -14.07 5.93
C HIS A 276 -16.66 -14.83 4.60
N TYR A 277 -15.75 -15.80 4.37
CA TYR A 277 -15.78 -16.61 3.15
C TYR A 277 -17.07 -17.42 3.04
N ALA A 278 -17.49 -18.05 4.13
CA ALA A 278 -18.73 -18.79 4.18
C ALA A 278 -19.92 -17.89 3.77
N THR A 279 -20.05 -16.71 4.39
CA THR A 279 -21.13 -15.75 4.10
C THR A 279 -21.12 -15.31 2.62
N CYS A 280 -19.94 -15.05 2.05
CA CYS A 280 -19.83 -14.74 0.62
C CYS A 280 -20.29 -15.90 -0.26
N LEU A 281 -19.96 -17.14 0.09
CA LEU A 281 -20.35 -18.33 -0.68
C LEU A 281 -21.85 -18.58 -0.64
N LYS A 282 -22.47 -18.46 0.53
CA LYS A 282 -23.93 -18.60 0.70
C LYS A 282 -24.70 -17.54 -0.06
N LYS A 283 -24.16 -16.32 -0.10
CA LYS A 283 -24.73 -15.24 -0.93
C LYS A 283 -24.70 -15.61 -2.42
N ILE A 284 -23.58 -16.15 -2.91
CA ILE A 284 -23.49 -16.60 -4.31
C ILE A 284 -24.45 -17.78 -4.59
N GLU A 285 -24.54 -18.76 -3.67
CA GLU A 285 -25.48 -19.89 -3.75
C GLU A 285 -26.93 -19.40 -3.87
N THR A 286 -27.31 -18.39 -3.07
CA THR A 286 -28.66 -17.82 -3.06
C THR A 286 -28.94 -16.95 -4.28
N ASP A 287 -28.03 -16.03 -4.62
CA ASP A 287 -28.22 -15.01 -5.67
C ASP A 287 -28.10 -15.60 -7.08
N GLN A 288 -27.37 -16.70 -7.27
CA GLN A 288 -27.08 -17.30 -8.58
C GLN A 288 -27.70 -18.70 -8.77
N GLY A 289 -28.35 -19.25 -7.74
CA GLY A 289 -28.95 -20.60 -7.79
C GLY A 289 -27.93 -21.72 -8.05
N ILE A 290 -26.64 -21.49 -7.78
CA ILE A 290 -25.57 -22.46 -8.01
C ILE A 290 -25.55 -23.44 -6.85
N SER A 291 -25.63 -24.75 -7.15
CA SER A 291 -25.54 -25.79 -6.12
C SER A 291 -24.19 -25.72 -5.37
N ARG A 292 -24.23 -26.06 -4.08
CA ARG A 292 -23.03 -26.10 -3.23
C ARG A 292 -21.89 -26.92 -3.83
N ASP A 293 -22.20 -28.06 -4.43
CA ASP A 293 -21.21 -28.97 -5.02
C ASP A 293 -20.55 -28.38 -6.28
N ASP A 294 -21.31 -27.64 -7.09
CA ASP A 294 -20.76 -26.99 -8.28
C ASP A 294 -19.92 -25.76 -7.91
N LEU A 295 -20.30 -25.07 -6.84
CA LEU A 295 -19.54 -23.94 -6.29
C LEU A 295 -18.20 -24.42 -5.69
N LEU A 296 -18.20 -25.57 -5.03
CA LEU A 296 -16.99 -26.27 -4.60
C LEU A 296 -16.12 -26.67 -5.79
N LYS A 297 -16.69 -27.29 -6.84
CA LYS A 297 -15.92 -27.61 -8.06
C LYS A 297 -15.30 -26.36 -8.67
N LEU A 298 -15.98 -25.22 -8.67
CA LEU A 298 -15.47 -23.94 -9.16
C LEU A 298 -14.32 -23.38 -8.29
N LEU A 299 -14.44 -23.43 -6.97
CA LEU A 299 -13.37 -23.02 -6.05
C LEU A 299 -12.11 -23.89 -6.19
N MET A 300 -12.29 -25.16 -6.55
CA MET A 300 -11.22 -26.13 -6.74
C MET A 300 -10.50 -25.97 -8.10
N GLN A 301 -11.11 -25.25 -9.05
CA GLN A 301 -10.46 -24.90 -10.31
C GLN A 301 -9.39 -23.83 -10.06
N ALA A 302 -8.30 -23.91 -10.84
CA ALA A 302 -7.30 -22.86 -10.82
C ALA A 302 -7.96 -21.52 -11.26
N PRO A 303 -7.78 -20.41 -10.52
CA PRO A 303 -8.26 -19.07 -10.89
C PRO A 303 -8.12 -18.70 -12.36
N GLN A 304 -7.00 -19.11 -12.96
CA GLN A 304 -6.61 -18.85 -14.34
C GLN A 304 -7.52 -19.52 -15.39
N LYS A 305 -8.28 -20.56 -14.97
CA LYS A 305 -9.16 -21.38 -15.80
C LYS A 305 -10.63 -21.01 -15.68
N LEU A 306 -11.00 -20.10 -14.78
CA LEU A 306 -12.39 -19.66 -14.59
C LEU A 306 -12.84 -18.71 -15.71
N SER A 307 -14.12 -18.81 -16.10
CA SER A 307 -14.77 -17.82 -16.95
C SER A 307 -14.92 -16.47 -16.22
N ASP A 308 -15.22 -15.40 -16.96
CA ASP A 308 -15.39 -14.04 -16.42
C ASP A 308 -16.42 -13.96 -15.29
N GLU A 309 -17.60 -14.54 -15.52
CA GLU A 309 -18.72 -14.56 -14.59
C GLU A 309 -18.33 -15.31 -13.31
N LYS A 310 -17.73 -16.49 -13.46
CA LYS A 310 -17.30 -17.35 -12.34
C LYS A 310 -16.17 -16.72 -11.53
N TRP A 311 -15.29 -15.95 -12.16
CA TRP A 311 -14.25 -15.19 -11.47
C TRP A 311 -14.81 -14.00 -10.70
N ALA A 312 -15.71 -13.22 -11.31
CA ALA A 312 -16.37 -12.09 -10.65
C ALA A 312 -17.10 -12.50 -9.37
N LEU A 313 -17.71 -13.70 -9.35
CA LEU A 313 -18.33 -14.27 -8.16
C LEU A 313 -17.31 -14.62 -7.07
N LEU A 314 -16.18 -15.22 -7.43
CA LEU A 314 -15.24 -15.80 -6.46
C LEU A 314 -14.05 -14.88 -6.09
N HIS A 315 -13.88 -13.74 -6.74
CA HIS A 315 -12.69 -12.88 -6.53
C HIS A 315 -12.59 -12.29 -5.10
N HIS A 316 -13.71 -12.16 -4.38
CA HIS A 316 -13.71 -11.76 -2.96
C HIS A 316 -13.13 -12.84 -2.04
N ILE A 317 -13.15 -14.10 -2.51
CA ILE A 317 -12.71 -15.27 -1.77
C ILE A 317 -11.27 -15.60 -2.14
N PHE A 318 -10.91 -15.58 -3.42
CA PHE A 318 -9.55 -15.83 -3.86
C PHE A 318 -8.58 -14.71 -3.47
N ARG A 319 -7.58 -15.06 -2.67
CA ARG A 319 -6.41 -14.22 -2.37
C ARG A 319 -5.21 -14.84 -3.06
N LEU A 320 -4.83 -14.24 -4.17
CA LEU A 320 -3.62 -14.63 -4.88
C LEU A 320 -2.37 -14.23 -4.07
N PRO A 321 -1.24 -14.92 -4.28
CA PRO A 321 0.07 -14.48 -3.83
C PRO A 321 0.30 -13.00 -4.13
N LYS A 322 0.72 -12.24 -3.12
CA LYS A 322 0.98 -10.82 -3.25
C LYS A 322 2.48 -10.57 -3.27
N PRO A 323 3.00 -9.79 -4.23
CA PRO A 323 4.40 -9.42 -4.20
C PRO A 323 4.71 -8.55 -2.97
N THR A 324 5.84 -8.86 -2.33
CA THR A 324 6.34 -8.18 -1.14
C THR A 324 7.68 -7.52 -1.45
N PHE A 325 7.81 -6.26 -1.06
CA PHE A 325 9.04 -5.48 -1.19
C PHE A 325 9.49 -4.97 0.18
N ILE A 326 10.79 -4.80 0.35
CA ILE A 326 11.42 -4.32 1.58
C ILE A 326 12.62 -3.42 1.28
N ILE A 327 12.92 -2.47 2.16
CA ILE A 327 14.16 -1.68 2.11
C ILE A 327 14.78 -1.60 3.50
N GLY A 328 16.11 -1.51 3.56
CA GLY A 328 16.83 -1.26 4.80
C GLY A 328 16.89 0.23 5.09
N LEU A 329 16.43 0.64 6.28
CA LEU A 329 16.48 2.03 6.73
C LEU A 329 17.87 2.44 7.25
N THR A 330 18.75 1.45 7.48
CA THR A 330 20.15 1.64 7.85
C THR A 330 21.06 0.91 6.87
N ALA A 331 22.32 1.34 6.76
CA ALA A 331 23.29 0.71 5.87
C ALA A 331 23.50 -0.79 6.17
N LYS A 332 23.43 -1.19 7.46
CA LYS A 332 23.54 -2.60 7.88
C LYS A 332 22.31 -3.41 7.47
N ALA A 333 21.11 -2.87 7.68
CA ALA A 333 19.86 -3.48 7.25
C ALA A 333 19.80 -3.66 5.71
N GLU A 334 20.24 -2.64 4.98
CA GLU A 334 20.28 -2.64 3.53
C GLU A 334 21.29 -3.66 2.98
N LYS A 335 22.51 -3.70 3.56
CA LYS A 335 23.53 -4.71 3.23
C LYS A 335 23.02 -6.13 3.52
N PHE A 336 22.30 -6.32 4.62
CA PHE A 336 21.69 -7.60 4.97
C PHE A 336 20.68 -8.04 3.91
N ILE A 337 19.75 -7.18 3.50
CA ILE A 337 18.76 -7.50 2.45
C ILE A 337 19.46 -7.92 1.16
N ARG A 338 20.42 -7.12 0.69
CA ARG A 338 21.14 -7.41 -0.56
C ARG A 338 21.89 -8.73 -0.51
N LYS A 339 22.56 -9.03 0.61
CA LYS A 339 23.23 -10.31 0.82
C LYS A 339 22.24 -11.46 0.78
N ARG A 340 21.12 -11.35 1.52
CA ARG A 340 20.09 -12.40 1.59
C ARG A 340 19.41 -12.64 0.25
N LYS A 341 19.13 -11.59 -0.52
CA LYS A 341 18.58 -11.72 -1.88
C LYS A 341 19.46 -12.60 -2.78
N ARG A 342 20.78 -12.34 -2.77
CA ARG A 342 21.75 -13.14 -3.54
C ARG A 342 21.78 -14.60 -3.07
N GLN A 343 21.81 -14.84 -1.76
CA GLN A 343 21.81 -16.19 -1.20
C GLN A 343 20.52 -16.98 -1.48
N LEU A 344 19.39 -16.29 -1.58
CA LEU A 344 18.08 -16.88 -1.89
C LEU A 344 17.80 -16.96 -3.40
N ASN A 345 18.77 -16.57 -4.26
CA ASN A 345 18.60 -16.50 -5.72
C ASN A 345 17.35 -15.72 -6.14
N LEU A 346 17.03 -14.65 -5.41
CA LEU A 346 15.90 -13.77 -5.75
C LEU A 346 16.29 -12.84 -6.89
N PRO A 347 15.36 -12.52 -7.82
CA PRO A 347 15.66 -11.64 -8.93
C PRO A 347 15.98 -10.22 -8.44
N ASP A 348 16.86 -9.54 -9.17
CA ASP A 348 17.28 -8.19 -8.82
C ASP A 348 16.11 -7.21 -8.89
N ARG A 349 15.29 -7.34 -9.94
CA ARG A 349 14.05 -6.59 -10.15
C ARG A 349 12.84 -7.52 -10.19
N TYR A 350 11.68 -7.03 -9.80
CA TYR A 350 10.43 -7.77 -9.95
C TYR A 350 10.15 -8.03 -11.44
N PRO A 351 9.77 -9.26 -11.83
CA PRO A 351 9.45 -9.60 -13.21
C PRO A 351 8.05 -9.08 -13.58
N ALA A 352 7.85 -7.76 -13.52
CA ALA A 352 6.63 -7.12 -13.98
C ALA A 352 6.47 -7.32 -15.50
N HIS A 353 5.24 -7.56 -15.92
CA HIS A 353 4.89 -7.58 -17.34
C HIS A 353 5.11 -6.16 -17.92
N ARG A 354 6.18 -5.96 -18.67
CA ARG A 354 6.40 -4.70 -19.38
C ARG A 354 5.49 -4.66 -20.61
N PRO A 355 4.85 -3.52 -20.92
CA PRO A 355 4.19 -3.37 -22.20
C PRO A 355 5.22 -3.60 -23.32
N ILE A 356 4.81 -4.31 -24.36
CA ILE A 356 5.63 -4.55 -25.55
C ILE A 356 5.97 -3.17 -26.12
N ASN A 357 7.27 -2.89 -26.25
CA ASN A 357 7.73 -1.66 -26.85
C ASN A 357 7.40 -1.75 -28.34
N LEU A 358 6.26 -1.19 -28.75
CA LEU A 358 5.93 -1.02 -30.16
C LEU A 358 6.93 0.01 -30.69
N GLY A 359 8.01 -0.48 -31.32
CA GLY A 359 9.13 0.34 -31.82
C GLY A 359 8.77 1.35 -32.91
N SER A 360 7.49 1.63 -33.14
CA SER A 360 7.00 2.64 -34.06
C SER A 360 7.18 4.03 -33.46
N LYS A 361 8.21 4.75 -33.94
CA LYS A 361 8.37 6.18 -33.70
C LYS A 361 7.40 6.96 -34.57
N LEU A 362 6.81 8.00 -34.00
CA LEU A 362 5.99 8.95 -34.73
C LEU A 362 6.90 9.79 -35.65
N SER A 363 6.76 9.65 -36.97
CA SER A 363 7.62 10.32 -37.96
C SER A 363 7.08 11.67 -38.42
N LYS A 364 5.80 11.96 -38.16
CA LYS A 364 5.10 13.21 -38.54
C LYS A 364 4.17 13.62 -37.40
N GLN A 365 3.82 14.90 -37.34
CA GLN A 365 2.85 15.41 -36.37
C GLN A 365 1.49 14.71 -36.53
N ILE A 366 0.84 14.39 -35.42
CA ILE A 366 -0.59 14.04 -35.38
C ILE A 366 -1.36 15.28 -34.99
N ALA A 367 -2.16 15.81 -35.92
CA ALA A 367 -3.11 16.85 -35.64
C ALA A 367 -4.45 16.21 -35.27
N ILE A 368 -4.90 16.44 -34.03
CA ILE A 368 -6.24 16.08 -33.58
C ILE A 368 -7.07 17.35 -33.63
N ARG A 369 -8.23 17.28 -34.29
CA ARG A 369 -9.16 18.40 -34.46
C ARG A 369 -10.57 17.94 -34.11
N ASP A 370 -11.25 18.77 -33.33
CA ASP A 370 -12.65 18.65 -32.90
C ASP A 370 -13.03 17.25 -32.42
N CYS A 371 -12.08 16.58 -31.75
CA CYS A 371 -12.25 15.20 -31.36
C CYS A 371 -13.14 15.12 -30.13
N SER A 372 -14.23 14.37 -30.25
CA SER A 372 -15.12 14.04 -29.15
C SER A 372 -15.15 12.54 -28.98
N LEU A 373 -14.92 12.06 -27.77
CA LEU A 373 -15.00 10.65 -27.43
C LEU A 373 -16.16 10.41 -26.47
N HIS A 374 -17.19 9.79 -27.00
CA HIS A 374 -18.32 9.28 -26.23
C HIS A 374 -18.11 7.78 -26.03
N LEU A 375 -17.97 7.38 -24.77
CA LEU A 375 -17.86 5.99 -24.39
C LEU A 375 -19.26 5.46 -24.09
N ASP A 376 -19.72 4.54 -24.92
CA ASP A 376 -20.89 3.71 -24.69
C ASP A 376 -20.40 2.26 -24.72
N SER A 377 -19.88 1.78 -23.58
CA SER A 377 -19.25 0.46 -23.50
C SER A 377 -19.89 -0.37 -22.41
N SER A 378 -20.43 -1.52 -22.83
CA SER A 378 -20.48 -2.71 -21.99
C SER A 378 -19.04 -3.22 -21.87
N LEU A 379 -18.50 -3.24 -20.65
CA LEU A 379 -17.10 -3.63 -20.39
C LEU A 379 -16.80 -5.02 -21.00
N VAL A 380 -16.11 -5.05 -22.15
CA VAL A 380 -15.62 -6.31 -22.73
C VAL A 380 -14.48 -6.83 -21.85
N ARG A 381 -14.76 -7.90 -21.11
CA ARG A 381 -13.86 -8.47 -20.11
C ARG A 381 -12.84 -9.39 -20.78
N THR A 382 -11.63 -8.88 -21.03
CA THR A 382 -10.46 -9.66 -21.47
C THR A 382 -9.64 -10.10 -20.26
N ARG A 383 -8.78 -11.12 -20.41
CA ARG A 383 -7.84 -11.55 -19.34
C ARG A 383 -6.99 -10.41 -18.75
N ASN A 384 -6.67 -9.37 -19.53
CA ASN A 384 -5.92 -8.22 -19.04
C ASN A 384 -6.81 -7.21 -18.30
N THR A 385 -8.03 -6.92 -18.80
CA THR A 385 -8.95 -6.05 -18.07
C THR A 385 -9.41 -6.66 -16.75
N ARG A 386 -9.53 -7.99 -16.65
CA ARG A 386 -9.74 -8.73 -15.37
C ARG A 386 -8.64 -8.47 -14.34
N LYS A 387 -7.37 -8.53 -14.77
CA LYS A 387 -6.19 -8.33 -13.91
C LYS A 387 -6.14 -6.92 -13.35
N VAL A 388 -6.50 -5.93 -14.17
CA VAL A 388 -6.59 -4.53 -13.78
C VAL A 388 -7.80 -4.31 -12.85
N GLN A 389 -8.98 -4.83 -13.17
CA GLN A 389 -10.15 -4.76 -12.28
C GLN A 389 -9.84 -5.34 -10.89
N GLN A 390 -9.14 -6.46 -10.81
CA GLN A 390 -8.72 -7.06 -9.53
C GLN A 390 -7.78 -6.15 -8.73
N ALA A 391 -6.88 -5.43 -9.41
CA ALA A 391 -5.89 -4.59 -8.77
C ALA A 391 -6.50 -3.27 -8.26
N PHE A 392 -7.46 -2.72 -9.00
CA PHE A 392 -8.04 -1.40 -8.77
C PHE A 392 -9.48 -1.40 -8.22
N GLY A 393 -10.13 -2.57 -8.10
CA GLY A 393 -11.46 -2.72 -7.49
C GLY A 393 -12.63 -2.15 -8.29
N VAL A 394 -12.51 -2.05 -9.62
CA VAL A 394 -13.52 -1.42 -10.48
C VAL A 394 -14.66 -2.40 -10.77
N ASN A 395 -15.88 -2.07 -10.34
CA ASN A 395 -17.08 -2.89 -10.52
C ASN A 395 -18.25 -1.98 -10.93
N ARG A 396 -18.38 -1.64 -12.21
CA ARG A 396 -19.56 -0.95 -12.76
C ARG A 396 -19.93 -1.59 -14.09
N ASP A 397 -21.22 -1.79 -14.32
CA ASP A 397 -21.74 -2.62 -15.42
C ASP A 397 -22.11 -1.82 -16.69
N MET A 398 -22.01 -0.49 -16.67
CA MET A 398 -22.16 0.32 -17.88
C MET A 398 -21.55 1.70 -17.65
N LEU A 399 -20.66 2.12 -18.55
CA LEU A 399 -20.14 3.49 -18.59
C LEU A 399 -20.69 4.15 -19.86
N ARG A 400 -21.70 5.01 -19.67
CA ARG A 400 -22.08 6.04 -20.62
C ARG A 400 -21.47 7.35 -20.15
N THR A 401 -20.41 7.78 -20.80
CA THR A 401 -19.78 9.05 -20.44
C THR A 401 -19.11 9.68 -21.65
N THR A 402 -19.23 11.00 -21.76
CA THR A 402 -18.40 11.79 -22.67
C THR A 402 -17.07 12.02 -21.97
N LEU A 403 -15.99 11.40 -22.46
CA LEU A 403 -14.66 11.55 -21.86
C LEU A 403 -14.06 12.92 -22.18
N PHE A 404 -14.23 13.38 -23.42
CA PHE A 404 -13.84 14.71 -23.86
C PHE A 404 -14.67 15.09 -25.09
N SER A 405 -14.90 16.38 -25.28
CA SER A 405 -15.60 16.93 -26.43
C SER A 405 -14.85 18.12 -27.01
N ASN A 406 -14.84 18.24 -28.34
CA ASN A 406 -14.23 19.32 -29.10
C ASN A 406 -12.75 19.54 -28.76
N LEU A 407 -12.00 18.45 -28.56
CA LEU A 407 -10.59 18.49 -28.25
C LEU A 407 -9.78 18.66 -29.55
N SER A 408 -9.07 19.79 -29.66
CA SER A 408 -8.18 20.13 -30.76
C SER A 408 -6.77 20.36 -30.24
N PHE A 409 -5.80 19.55 -30.66
CA PHE A 409 -4.39 19.70 -30.28
C PHE A 409 -3.45 19.00 -31.26
N ASP A 410 -2.17 19.35 -31.17
CA ASP A 410 -1.12 18.84 -32.03
C ASP A 410 -0.12 18.03 -31.22
N ILE A 411 0.21 16.83 -31.70
CA ILE A 411 1.25 15.95 -31.12
C ILE A 411 2.42 15.91 -32.09
N HIS A 412 3.53 16.53 -31.71
CA HIS A 412 4.76 16.51 -32.50
C HIS A 412 5.62 15.29 -32.16
N PRO A 413 6.50 14.83 -33.08
CA PRO A 413 7.52 13.86 -32.74
C PRO A 413 8.37 14.32 -31.54
N GLY A 414 8.37 13.53 -30.48
CA GLY A 414 9.06 13.83 -29.22
C GLY A 414 8.15 14.32 -28.09
N ASP A 415 6.89 14.67 -28.39
CA ASP A 415 5.94 15.08 -27.36
C ASP A 415 5.52 13.90 -26.47
N ILE A 416 5.41 14.16 -25.17
CA ILE A 416 4.81 13.24 -24.21
C ILE A 416 3.38 13.72 -23.95
N VAL A 417 2.41 12.97 -24.50
CA VAL A 417 0.99 13.24 -24.30
C VAL A 417 0.47 12.33 -23.21
N LEU A 418 -0.05 12.94 -22.14
CA LEU A 418 -0.71 12.24 -21.06
C LEU A 418 -2.21 12.49 -21.14
N LEU A 419 -2.98 11.42 -21.37
CA LEU A 419 -4.43 11.43 -21.28
C LEU A 419 -4.83 10.92 -19.90
N CYS A 420 -5.31 11.83 -19.03
CA CYS A 420 -5.86 11.49 -17.73
C CYS A 420 -7.39 11.53 -17.78
N GLY A 421 -8.03 10.48 -17.26
CA GLY A 421 -9.48 10.42 -17.10
C GLY A 421 -9.86 9.91 -15.70
N PRO A 422 -11.14 10.04 -15.31
CA PRO A 422 -11.63 9.61 -14.00
C PRO A 422 -11.54 8.08 -13.77
N ASP A 423 -11.41 7.29 -14.83
CA ASP A 423 -11.21 5.85 -14.72
C ASP A 423 -9.72 5.50 -14.55
N SER A 424 -9.48 4.74 -13.48
CA SER A 424 -8.22 4.26 -12.87
C SER A 424 -7.04 3.78 -13.76
N GLN A 425 -7.12 3.82 -15.08
CA GLN A 425 -6.06 3.50 -16.02
C GLN A 425 -5.54 4.77 -16.72
N ALA A 426 -4.47 5.36 -16.20
CA ALA A 426 -3.68 6.30 -16.97
C ALA A 426 -3.00 5.54 -18.13
N LEU A 427 -3.51 5.70 -19.35
CA LEU A 427 -2.85 5.24 -20.58
C LEU A 427 -1.76 6.26 -20.93
N SER A 428 -0.55 6.04 -20.42
CA SER A 428 0.64 6.75 -20.89
C SER A 428 1.09 6.11 -22.21
N ALA A 429 0.76 6.73 -23.34
CA ALA A 429 1.41 6.45 -24.62
C ALA A 429 2.70 7.31 -24.69
N ARG A 430 3.86 6.68 -24.45
CA ARG A 430 5.15 7.34 -24.71
C ARG A 430 5.43 7.28 -26.21
N CYS A 431 5.41 8.43 -26.88
CA CYS A 431 6.14 8.57 -28.14
C CYS A 431 7.62 8.68 -27.77
N SER A 432 8.39 7.64 -28.11
CA SER A 432 9.73 7.41 -27.59
C SER A 432 10.75 8.49 -27.97
N HIS A 433 11.30 9.21 -26.98
CA HIS A 433 12.71 9.22 -26.54
C HIS A 433 12.91 10.38 -25.53
N CYS A 434 13.33 10.06 -24.31
CA CYS A 434 14.26 10.93 -23.60
C CYS A 434 15.40 10.03 -23.16
N ASP A 435 16.60 10.40 -23.61
CA ASP A 435 17.84 9.81 -23.14
C ASP A 435 17.90 9.82 -21.62
N SER A 436 18.57 8.79 -21.10
CA SER A 436 19.33 8.78 -19.86
C SER A 436 19.16 10.02 -18.97
N PHE A 437 18.23 9.96 -18.01
CA PHE A 437 18.31 10.78 -16.81
C PHE A 437 18.32 9.84 -15.59
N GLY A 438 19.43 9.92 -14.86
CA GLY A 438 19.81 9.03 -13.75
C GLY A 438 19.03 9.20 -12.47
#